data_AF-A0A257PBJ7-F1
#
_entry.id   AF-A0A257PBJ7-F1
#
_cell.length_a   1.000
_cell.length_b   1.000
_cell.length_c   1.000
_cell.angle_alpha   90.00
_cell.angle_beta   90.00
_cell.angle_gamma   90.00
#
_symmetry.space_group_name_H-M   'P 1'
#
loop_
_entity.id
_entity.type
_entity.pdbx_description
1 polymer ?
#
loop_
_entity_poly.entity_id
_entity_poly.type
_entity_poly.pdbx_seq_one_letter_code
_entity_poly.pdbx_strand_id
1 'polypeptide(L)'
;SGAVITGVKTARGAFIATLDGDGQNDPADIPAMLEAAIAAEAAGPKPVLIAGHRVTRKDSEAKRWGSRIANNVRARMLKDGTPDTGCGLKLFRRTAFLELPHFDHIHRFLPALFIRAGGRVISVPVRHHARTRGASHYGTWDRLKVGVVDLVGVAWLQRRWKVPQIDSNL
;
A
#
# COMPACT_ATOMS: atom_id res chain seq x y z
N SER A 1 -6.74 -0.04 10.54
CA SER A 1 -6.82 -0.85 9.31
C SER A 1 -8.10 -1.68 9.18
N GLY A 2 -8.82 -1.97 10.27
CA GLY A 2 -10.06 -2.75 10.22
C GLY A 2 -11.05 -2.31 9.15
N ALA A 3 -11.28 -1.00 8.98
CA ALA A 3 -12.19 -0.48 7.95
C ALA A 3 -11.82 -0.91 6.51
N VAL A 4 -10.54 -0.90 6.15
CA VAL A 4 -10.08 -1.35 4.82
C VAL A 4 -10.33 -2.84 4.65
N ILE A 5 -10.02 -3.64 5.67
CA ILE A 5 -10.19 -5.09 5.64
C ILE A 5 -11.68 -5.44 5.49
N THR A 6 -12.54 -4.83 6.31
CA THR A 6 -13.99 -5.01 6.23
C THR A 6 -14.52 -4.58 4.86
N GLY A 7 -14.07 -3.43 4.33
CA GLY A 7 -14.45 -2.95 3.01
C GLY A 7 -14.04 -3.90 1.88
N VAL A 8 -12.83 -4.47 1.91
CA VAL A 8 -12.39 -5.45 0.89
C VAL A 8 -13.20 -6.74 1.00
N LYS A 9 -13.50 -7.20 2.23
CA LYS A 9 -14.31 -8.40 2.45
C LYS A 9 -15.73 -8.25 1.91
N THR A 10 -16.36 -7.08 2.04
CA THR A 10 -17.73 -6.83 1.58
C THR A 10 -17.81 -6.41 0.11
N ALA A 11 -16.75 -5.86 -0.46
CA ALA A 11 -16.71 -5.46 -1.86
C ALA A 11 -16.90 -6.67 -2.80
N ARG A 12 -17.59 -6.44 -3.93
CA ARG A 12 -17.87 -7.46 -4.96
C ARG A 12 -17.02 -7.30 -6.23
N GLY A 13 -16.26 -6.21 -6.34
CA GLY A 13 -15.40 -5.95 -7.48
C GLY A 13 -14.20 -6.91 -7.52
N ALA A 14 -13.79 -7.31 -8.72
CA ALA A 14 -12.57 -8.09 -8.93
C ALA A 14 -11.31 -7.29 -8.56
N PHE A 15 -11.31 -6.00 -8.90
CA PHE A 15 -10.31 -5.02 -8.47
C PHE A 15 -10.88 -4.14 -7.36
N ILE A 16 -10.02 -3.83 -6.39
CA ILE A 16 -10.30 -2.90 -5.31
C ILE A 16 -9.34 -1.73 -5.42
N ALA A 17 -9.89 -0.52 -5.41
CA ALA A 17 -9.14 0.70 -5.19
C ALA A 17 -9.39 1.19 -3.76
N THR A 18 -8.32 1.48 -3.01
CA THR A 18 -8.41 2.16 -1.72
C THR A 18 -8.17 3.64 -1.90
N LEU A 19 -8.82 4.48 -1.11
CA LEU A 19 -8.68 5.93 -1.15
C LEU A 19 -8.85 6.49 0.27
N ASP A 20 -8.03 7.47 0.65
CA ASP A 20 -8.20 8.19 1.91
C ASP A 20 -9.39 9.16 1.82
N GLY A 21 -10.21 9.22 2.88
CA GLY A 21 -11.41 10.06 2.92
C GLY A 21 -11.17 11.55 3.17
N ASP A 22 -9.92 12.01 3.15
CA ASP A 22 -9.55 13.41 3.43
C ASP A 22 -9.49 14.30 2.17
N GLY A 23 -9.80 13.73 1.01
CA GLY A 23 -9.86 14.42 -0.28
C GLY A 23 -8.49 14.72 -0.90
N GLN A 24 -7.39 14.21 -0.33
CA GLN A 24 -6.06 14.50 -0.84
C GLN A 24 -5.66 13.69 -2.08
N ASN A 25 -6.27 12.52 -2.29
CA ASN A 25 -6.05 11.69 -3.46
C ASN A 25 -7.19 11.89 -4.46
N ASP A 26 -6.86 12.03 -5.75
CA ASP A 26 -7.84 12.28 -6.81
C ASP A 26 -8.46 10.95 -7.30
N PRO A 27 -9.78 10.73 -7.14
CA PRO A 27 -10.42 9.52 -7.65
C PRO A 27 -10.30 9.36 -9.17
N ALA A 28 -10.11 10.46 -9.91
CA ALA A 28 -9.96 10.41 -11.36
C ALA A 28 -8.62 9.79 -11.81
N ASP A 29 -7.71 9.45 -10.89
CA ASP A 29 -6.52 8.66 -11.21
C ASP A 29 -6.81 7.15 -11.26
N ILE A 30 -7.90 6.68 -10.66
CA ILE A 30 -8.25 5.25 -10.58
C ILE A 30 -8.37 4.58 -11.95
N PRO A 31 -8.99 5.18 -12.99
CA PRO A 31 -9.09 4.55 -14.31
C PRO A 31 -7.72 4.21 -14.91
N ALA A 32 -6.76 5.14 -14.89
CA ALA A 32 -5.41 4.91 -15.37
C ALA A 32 -4.65 3.85 -14.54
N MET A 33 -4.89 3.81 -13.22
CA MET A 33 -4.35 2.75 -12.36
C MET A 33 -4.92 1.37 -12.72
N LEU A 34 -6.20 1.29 -13.07
CA LEU A 34 -6.85 0.05 -13.48
C LEU A 34 -6.29 -0.45 -14.81
N GLU A 35 -6.10 0.43 -15.79
CA GLU A 35 -5.44 0.10 -17.06
C GLU A 35 -4.03 -0.45 -16.82
N ALA A 36 -3.25 0.20 -15.94
CA ALA A 36 -1.92 -0.28 -15.57
C ALA A 36 -1.96 -1.66 -14.89
N ALA A 37 -2.97 -1.94 -14.07
CA ALA A 37 -3.15 -3.26 -13.46
C ALA A 37 -3.49 -4.34 -14.50
N ILE A 38 -4.40 -4.04 -15.42
CA ILE A 38 -4.80 -4.97 -16.48
C ILE A 38 -3.61 -5.29 -17.40
N ALA A 39 -2.89 -4.27 -17.84
CA ALA A 39 -1.68 -4.44 -18.64
C ALA A 39 -0.61 -5.26 -17.89
N ALA A 40 -0.51 -5.06 -16.56
CA ALA A 40 0.41 -5.81 -15.73
C ALA A 40 0.00 -7.29 -15.58
N GLU A 41 -1.26 -7.60 -15.41
CA GLU A 41 -1.72 -9.00 -15.33
C GLU A 41 -1.57 -9.73 -16.67
N ALA A 42 -1.69 -9.03 -17.80
CA ALA A 42 -1.44 -9.60 -19.12
C ALA A 42 0.03 -10.07 -19.31
N ALA A 43 0.98 -9.49 -18.57
CA ALA A 43 2.39 -9.88 -18.63
C ALA A 43 2.73 -11.14 -17.80
N GLY A 44 1.77 -11.71 -17.06
CA GLY A 44 1.93 -12.98 -16.36
C GLY A 44 1.06 -13.12 -15.10
N PRO A 45 0.99 -14.33 -14.52
CA PRO A 45 0.01 -14.69 -13.49
C PRO A 45 0.31 -14.14 -12.09
N LYS A 46 1.38 -13.35 -11.93
CA LYS A 46 1.81 -12.88 -10.60
C LYS A 46 0.83 -11.82 -10.08
N PRO A 47 0.42 -11.86 -8.80
CA PRO A 47 -0.39 -10.81 -8.20
C PRO A 47 0.25 -9.43 -8.37
N VAL A 48 -0.55 -8.42 -8.72
CA VAL A 48 -0.06 -7.05 -8.93
C VAL A 48 -0.71 -6.10 -7.92
N LEU A 49 0.13 -5.28 -7.29
CA LEU A 49 -0.29 -4.09 -6.56
C LEU A 49 0.13 -2.85 -7.37
N ILE A 50 -0.85 -2.03 -7.73
CA ILE A 50 -0.60 -0.67 -8.23
C ILE A 50 -0.60 0.28 -7.03
N ALA A 51 0.52 0.96 -6.79
CA ALA A 51 0.68 1.94 -5.72
C ALA A 51 0.72 3.35 -6.31
N GLY A 52 -0.16 4.24 -5.85
CA GLY A 52 -0.10 5.64 -6.23
C GLY A 52 1.17 6.30 -5.68
N HIS A 53 1.87 7.04 -6.51
CA HIS A 53 3.05 7.83 -6.16
C HIS A 53 2.73 9.31 -6.32
N ARG A 54 2.60 10.03 -5.20
CA ARG A 54 2.37 11.48 -5.23
C ARG A 54 3.67 12.20 -5.58
N VAL A 55 3.81 12.56 -6.85
CA VAL A 55 5.02 13.22 -7.37
C VAL A 55 5.08 14.69 -6.94
N THR A 56 3.94 15.38 -6.95
CA THR A 56 3.80 16.79 -6.57
C THR A 56 3.18 16.95 -5.18
N ARG A 57 3.99 16.75 -4.13
CA ARG A 57 3.52 16.97 -2.75
C ARG A 57 3.40 18.46 -2.42
N LYS A 58 2.27 18.88 -1.85
CA LYS A 58 2.05 20.24 -1.32
C LYS A 58 2.33 20.31 0.19
N ASP A 59 3.32 19.55 0.65
CA ASP A 59 3.71 19.43 2.06
C ASP A 59 4.79 20.47 2.42
N SER A 60 4.85 20.84 3.71
CA SER A 60 5.95 21.64 4.26
C SER A 60 7.30 20.91 4.17
N GLU A 61 8.40 21.66 4.12
CA GLU A 61 9.75 21.09 3.97
C GLU A 61 10.10 20.08 5.07
N ALA A 62 9.77 20.40 6.32
CA ALA A 62 9.98 19.49 7.46
C ALA A 62 9.27 18.14 7.27
N LYS A 63 8.02 18.14 6.77
CA LYS A 63 7.26 16.90 6.48
C LYS A 63 7.88 16.12 5.32
N ARG A 64 8.40 16.80 4.31
CA ARG A 64 9.10 16.19 3.18
C ARG A 64 10.38 15.51 3.64
N TRP A 65 11.20 16.20 4.43
CA TRP A 65 12.44 15.63 4.98
C TRP A 65 12.16 14.43 5.89
N GLY A 66 11.21 14.55 6.83
CA GLY A 66 10.81 13.44 7.69
C GLY A 66 10.31 12.23 6.88
N SER A 67 9.49 12.46 5.85
CA SER A 67 9.03 11.39 4.96
C SER A 67 10.17 10.73 4.18
N ARG A 68 11.16 11.49 3.70
CA ARG A 68 12.34 10.93 3.01
C ARG A 68 13.13 10.00 3.93
N ILE A 69 13.38 10.42 5.17
CA ILE A 69 14.10 9.60 6.16
C ILE A 69 13.30 8.31 6.45
N ALA A 70 12.00 8.45 6.75
CA ALA A 70 11.14 7.29 7.03
C ALA A 70 11.08 6.31 5.86
N ASN A 71 10.92 6.81 4.63
CA ASN A 71 10.90 5.99 3.42
C ASN A 71 12.26 5.31 3.19
N ASN A 72 13.39 5.99 3.45
CA ASN A 72 14.72 5.39 3.30
C ASN A 72 14.97 4.25 4.29
N VAL A 73 14.62 4.44 5.57
CA VAL A 73 14.73 3.39 6.59
C VAL A 73 13.89 2.18 6.20
N ARG A 74 12.63 2.44 5.82
CA ARG A 74 11.69 1.40 5.38
C ARG A 74 12.19 0.66 4.14
N ALA A 75 12.67 1.38 3.11
CA ALA A 75 13.17 0.80 1.89
C ALA A 75 14.35 -0.15 2.14
N ARG A 76 15.25 0.20 3.06
CA ARG A 76 16.38 -0.66 3.46
C ARG A 76 15.91 -1.94 4.16
N MET A 77 14.89 -1.84 5.00
CA MET A 77 14.38 -2.98 5.78
C MET A 77 13.51 -3.92 4.95
N LEU A 78 12.61 -3.38 4.12
CA LEU A 78 11.58 -4.16 3.42
C LEU A 78 11.88 -4.42 1.95
N LYS A 79 12.78 -3.64 1.34
CA LYS A 79 13.21 -3.78 -0.07
C LYS A 79 12.05 -3.90 -1.06
N ASP A 80 10.99 -3.11 -0.86
CA ASP A 80 9.73 -3.25 -1.60
C ASP A 80 9.50 -2.20 -2.69
N GLY A 81 10.54 -1.46 -3.05
CA GLY A 81 10.56 -0.56 -4.21
C GLY A 81 9.51 0.56 -4.20
N THR A 82 8.96 0.92 -3.04
CA THR A 82 7.85 1.89 -2.98
C THR A 82 8.32 3.30 -2.59
N PRO A 83 8.33 4.28 -3.51
CA PRO A 83 8.82 5.64 -3.26
C PRO A 83 7.86 6.46 -2.38
N ASP A 84 6.58 6.11 -2.34
CA ASP A 84 5.55 6.79 -1.53
C ASP A 84 4.62 5.81 -0.81
N THR A 85 5.15 5.21 0.25
CA THR A 85 4.40 4.25 1.08
C THR A 85 3.13 4.87 1.68
N GLY A 86 3.20 6.16 2.03
CA GLY A 86 2.12 6.88 2.70
C GLY A 86 0.96 7.29 1.80
N CYS A 87 1.01 6.98 0.50
CA CYS A 87 -0.13 7.21 -0.39
C CYS A 87 -1.24 6.18 -0.08
N GLY A 88 -2.44 6.66 0.28
CA GLY A 88 -3.60 5.81 0.51
C GLY A 88 -4.18 5.21 -0.77
N LEU A 89 -3.93 5.84 -1.92
CA LEU A 89 -4.39 5.39 -3.23
C LEU A 89 -3.61 4.16 -3.71
N LYS A 90 -4.26 3.00 -3.70
CA LYS A 90 -3.72 1.71 -4.13
C LYS A 90 -4.79 0.93 -4.87
N LEU A 91 -4.38 0.09 -5.82
CA LEU A 91 -5.28 -0.76 -6.59
C LEU A 91 -4.73 -2.19 -6.69
N PHE A 92 -5.57 -3.19 -6.44
CA PHE A 92 -5.17 -4.60 -6.42
C PHE A 92 -6.36 -5.53 -6.67
N ARG A 93 -6.08 -6.80 -7.03
CA ARG A 93 -7.10 -7.86 -7.04
C ARG A 93 -7.62 -8.14 -5.63
N ARG A 94 -8.95 -8.20 -5.49
CA ARG A 94 -9.61 -8.52 -4.21
C ARG A 94 -9.08 -9.82 -3.61
N THR A 95 -9.00 -10.87 -4.42
CA THR A 95 -8.54 -12.20 -3.99
C THR A 95 -7.11 -12.15 -3.46
N ALA A 96 -6.19 -11.48 -4.16
CA ALA A 96 -4.80 -11.34 -3.74
C ALA A 96 -4.65 -10.65 -2.37
N PHE A 97 -5.48 -9.64 -2.07
CA PHE A 97 -5.46 -9.00 -0.75
C PHE A 97 -5.98 -9.92 0.36
N LEU A 98 -7.03 -10.70 0.09
CA LEU A 98 -7.66 -11.56 1.10
C LEU A 98 -6.76 -12.71 1.55
N GLU A 99 -5.81 -13.12 0.72
CA GLU A 99 -4.76 -14.11 1.05
C GLU A 99 -3.65 -13.53 1.95
N LEU A 100 -3.57 -12.21 2.11
CA LEU A 100 -2.54 -11.59 2.94
C LEU A 100 -2.82 -11.79 4.45
N PRO A 101 -1.77 -11.83 5.30
CA PRO A 101 -1.94 -11.78 6.74
C PRO A 101 -2.56 -10.44 7.16
N HIS A 102 -3.56 -10.50 8.06
CA HIS A 102 -4.28 -9.33 8.53
C HIS A 102 -3.80 -8.88 9.91
N PHE A 103 -3.45 -7.60 10.02
CA PHE A 103 -3.00 -6.96 11.27
C PHE A 103 -3.24 -5.45 11.17
N ASP A 104 -3.03 -4.74 12.28
CA ASP A 104 -3.14 -3.29 12.28
C ASP A 104 -2.12 -2.63 11.35
N HIS A 105 -2.49 -1.48 10.80
CA HIS A 105 -1.69 -0.73 9.81
C HIS A 105 -1.25 -1.48 8.53
N ILE A 106 -1.79 -2.68 8.23
CA ILE A 106 -1.50 -3.47 7.01
C ILE A 106 -1.43 -2.65 5.71
N HIS A 107 -2.32 -1.65 5.52
CA HIS A 107 -2.38 -0.78 4.34
C HIS A 107 -1.05 -0.03 4.04
N ARG A 108 -0.19 0.17 5.04
CA ARG A 108 1.16 0.76 4.92
C ARG A 108 2.21 -0.24 4.44
N PHE A 109 1.92 -1.53 4.54
CA PHE A 109 2.85 -2.62 4.29
C PHE A 109 2.42 -3.49 3.11
N LEU A 110 1.32 -3.15 2.43
CA LEU A 110 0.84 -3.89 1.25
C LEU A 110 1.94 -4.12 0.20
N PRO A 111 2.81 -3.15 -0.16
CA PRO A 111 3.85 -3.43 -1.14
C PRO A 111 4.79 -4.57 -0.72
N ALA A 112 5.29 -4.54 0.51
CA ALA A 112 6.16 -5.58 1.05
C ALA A 112 5.46 -6.94 1.12
N LEU A 113 4.17 -6.96 1.48
CA LEU A 113 3.37 -8.17 1.57
C LEU A 113 3.05 -8.78 0.20
N PHE A 114 2.70 -7.94 -0.79
CA PHE A 114 2.46 -8.40 -2.16
C PHE A 114 3.72 -9.02 -2.77
N ILE A 115 4.89 -8.40 -2.56
CA ILE A 115 6.16 -8.97 -3.00
C ILE A 115 6.44 -10.29 -2.28
N ARG A 116 6.18 -10.36 -0.97
CA ARG A 116 6.34 -11.62 -0.22
C ARG A 116 5.41 -12.72 -0.72
N ALA A 117 4.21 -12.37 -1.18
CA ALA A 117 3.27 -13.31 -1.79
C ALA A 117 3.68 -13.77 -3.20
N GLY A 118 4.88 -13.44 -3.68
CA GLY A 118 5.35 -13.75 -5.03
C GLY A 118 4.82 -12.78 -6.10
N GLY A 119 4.13 -11.72 -5.69
CA GLY A 119 3.60 -10.67 -6.55
C GLY A 119 4.63 -9.59 -6.89
N ARG A 120 4.12 -8.52 -7.50
CA ARG A 120 4.91 -7.34 -7.89
C ARG A 120 4.18 -6.04 -7.55
N VAL A 121 4.96 -4.99 -7.36
CA VAL A 121 4.47 -3.65 -7.06
C VAL A 121 4.86 -2.73 -8.20
N ILE A 122 3.89 -1.97 -8.71
CA ILE A 122 4.10 -0.96 -9.75
C ILE A 122 3.67 0.38 -9.17
N SER A 123 4.61 1.33 -9.13
CA SER A 123 4.32 2.69 -8.68
C SER A 123 3.92 3.56 -9.86
N VAL A 124 2.75 4.18 -9.80
CA VAL A 124 2.23 5.05 -10.87
C VAL A 124 2.05 6.47 -10.35
N PRO A 125 2.41 7.50 -11.13
CA PRO A 125 2.23 8.89 -10.71
C PRO A 125 0.75 9.19 -10.52
N VAL A 126 0.41 9.86 -9.41
CA VAL A 126 -0.96 10.29 -9.09
C VAL A 126 -0.98 11.74 -8.63
N ARG A 127 -2.11 12.40 -8.85
CA ARG A 127 -2.37 13.77 -8.39
C ARG A 127 -2.50 13.82 -6.88
N HIS A 128 -2.15 14.98 -6.31
CA HIS A 128 -2.27 15.24 -4.89
C HIS A 128 -2.87 16.62 -4.63
N HIS A 129 -4.00 16.63 -3.94
CA HIS A 129 -4.72 17.82 -3.54
C HIS A 129 -4.35 18.25 -2.11
N ALA A 130 -4.49 19.54 -1.83
CA ALA A 130 -4.36 20.04 -0.47
C ALA A 130 -5.52 19.49 0.38
N ARG A 131 -5.25 19.14 1.63
CA ARG A 131 -6.30 18.71 2.55
C ARG A 131 -7.29 19.86 2.77
N THR A 132 -8.57 19.60 2.56
CA THR A 132 -9.63 20.62 2.68
C THR A 132 -10.36 20.58 4.04
N ARG A 133 -10.34 19.43 4.74
CA ARG A 133 -11.06 19.23 6.01
C ARG A 133 -10.31 18.30 6.98
N GLY A 134 -10.49 18.52 8.29
CA GLY A 134 -10.02 17.65 9.37
C GLY A 134 -8.71 18.08 10.04
N ALA A 135 -8.71 18.14 11.38
CA ALA A 135 -7.51 18.31 12.19
C ALA A 135 -6.73 16.98 12.30
N SER A 136 -5.41 17.06 12.47
CA SER A 136 -4.59 15.87 12.71
C SER A 136 -4.81 15.36 14.15
N HIS A 137 -5.70 14.40 14.35
CA HIS A 137 -6.10 13.88 15.67
C HIS A 137 -5.07 12.99 16.41
N TYR A 138 -3.86 12.78 15.86
CA TYR A 138 -2.85 11.90 16.48
C TYR A 138 -1.52 12.61 16.70
N GLY A 139 -0.89 12.40 17.86
CA GLY A 139 0.47 12.88 18.16
C GLY A 139 1.53 12.24 17.25
N THR A 140 2.51 13.04 16.83
CA THR A 140 3.61 12.60 15.94
C THR A 140 4.44 11.48 16.58
N TRP A 141 4.65 11.52 17.90
CA TRP A 141 5.46 10.57 18.65
C TRP A 141 4.80 9.19 18.76
N ASP A 142 3.51 9.12 19.02
CA ASP A 142 2.79 7.84 19.11
C ASP A 142 2.77 7.13 17.77
N ARG A 143 2.57 7.88 16.68
CA ARG A 143 2.67 7.34 15.32
C ARG A 143 4.05 6.81 14.99
N LEU A 144 5.10 7.47 15.48
CA LEU A 144 6.47 7.04 15.24
C LEU A 144 6.76 5.73 15.97
N LYS A 145 6.43 5.63 17.26
CA LYS A 145 6.64 4.42 18.08
C LYS A 145 5.92 3.22 17.48
N VAL A 146 4.63 3.36 17.17
CA VAL A 146 3.82 2.31 16.53
C VAL A 146 4.40 1.95 15.17
N GLY A 147 4.77 2.94 14.35
CA GLY A 147 5.35 2.72 13.03
C GLY A 147 6.67 1.94 13.05
N VAL A 148 7.52 2.15 14.05
CA VAL A 148 8.78 1.40 14.22
C VAL A 148 8.51 -0.06 14.60
N VAL A 149 7.62 -0.29 15.56
CA VAL A 149 7.24 -1.66 15.98
C VAL A 149 6.64 -2.43 14.80
N ASP A 150 5.70 -1.82 14.07
CA ASP A 150 5.09 -2.44 12.91
C ASP A 150 6.12 -2.75 11.81
N LEU A 151 7.08 -1.84 11.57
CA LEU A 151 8.12 -2.03 10.58
C LEU A 151 9.01 -3.24 10.91
N VAL A 152 9.42 -3.39 12.18
CA VAL A 152 10.20 -4.55 12.64
C VAL A 152 9.37 -5.83 12.52
N GLY A 153 8.12 -5.79 12.96
CA GLY A 153 7.19 -6.93 12.86
C GLY A 153 6.97 -7.38 11.42
N VAL A 154 6.76 -6.44 10.49
CA VAL A 154 6.59 -6.74 9.07
C VAL A 154 7.90 -7.23 8.45
N ALA A 155 9.06 -6.69 8.82
CA ALA A 155 10.34 -7.19 8.34
C ALA A 155 10.58 -8.65 8.77
N TRP A 156 10.17 -9.00 9.99
CA TRP A 156 10.16 -10.40 10.45
C TRP A 156 9.14 -11.24 9.66
N LEU A 157 7.92 -10.75 9.49
CA LEU A 157 6.85 -11.44 8.77
C LEU A 157 7.21 -11.69 7.31
N GLN A 158 7.82 -10.72 6.64
CA GLN A 158 8.32 -10.82 5.28
C GLN A 158 9.37 -11.93 5.14
N ARG A 159 10.12 -12.26 6.19
CA ARG A 159 11.09 -13.37 6.17
C ARG A 159 10.44 -14.72 6.47
N ARG A 160 9.37 -14.74 7.26
CA ARG A 160 8.81 -15.96 7.85
C ARG A 160 7.50 -16.45 7.24
N TRP A 161 6.71 -15.58 6.65
CA TRP A 161 5.42 -15.94 6.07
C TRP A 161 5.61 -16.84 4.84
N LYS A 162 5.05 -18.05 4.84
CA LYS A 162 5.14 -18.97 3.70
C LYS A 162 3.83 -18.92 2.91
N VAL A 163 3.92 -19.01 1.59
CA VAL A 163 2.80 -19.23 0.68
C VAL A 163 2.98 -20.63 0.10
N PRO A 164 2.34 -21.66 0.69
CA PRO A 164 2.41 -23.02 0.16
C PRO A 164 1.85 -23.05 -1.27
N GLN A 165 2.52 -23.76 -2.17
CA GLN A 165 1.96 -24.11 -3.47
C GLN A 165 1.32 -25.49 -3.33
N ILE A 166 0.04 -25.58 -3.63
CA ILE A 166 -0.67 -26.86 -3.70
C ILE A 166 -0.48 -27.36 -5.13
N ASP A 167 0.27 -28.44 -5.31
CA ASP A 167 0.37 -29.10 -6.60
C ASP A 167 -0.98 -29.74 -6.93
N SER A 168 -1.61 -29.29 -8.00
CA SER A 168 -2.91 -29.77 -8.48
C SER A 168 -2.82 -31.10 -9.25
N ASN A 169 -1.70 -31.83 -9.12
CA ASN A 169 -1.43 -33.11 -9.79
C ASN A 169 -1.61 -34.33 -8.86
N LEU A 170 -2.40 -34.19 -7.78
CA LEU A 170 -2.77 -35.27 -6.86
C LEU A 170 -4.24 -35.64 -7.04
#